data_AF-R5BA56-F1
#
_entry.id   AF-R5BA56-F1
#
_cell.length_a   1.000
_cell.length_b   1.000
_cell.length_c   1.000
_cell.angle_alpha   90.00
_cell.angle_beta   90.00
_cell.angle_gamma   90.00
#
_symmetry.space_group_name_H-M   'P 1'
#
loop_
_entity.id
_entity.type
_entity.pdbx_description
1 polymer ?
#
loop_
_entity_poly.entity_id
_entity_poly.type
_entity_poly.pdbx_seq_one_letter_code
_entity_poly.pdbx_strand_id
1 'polypeptide(L)'
;MLNGHQSRHALCYKYMSMILTITGVLLLATGVVLAFVPKGWSAPVAWIGLWLLCLGDAVQASWSTLLFWGMAALIAWGITILLPKAVANSKMGVGYIVGAALAGTLVGMLMNNAGMIVGSVAGAFCGALAFSRTPGGRTMKFPSRPFFNYLCAKGLVAVVTTCIAGEAFVLLHYVY
;
A
#
# COMPACT_ATOMS: atom_id res chain seq x y z
N MET A 1 45.84 -15.99 6.23
CA MET A 1 45.47 -14.55 6.14
C MET A 1 44.16 -14.29 5.37
N LEU A 2 43.46 -15.30 4.84
CA LEU A 2 42.19 -15.12 4.11
C LEU A 2 40.93 -14.95 5.00
N ASN A 3 41.01 -15.29 6.29
CA ASN A 3 39.86 -15.24 7.20
C ASN A 3 39.38 -13.81 7.52
N GLY A 4 40.29 -12.85 7.68
CA GLY A 4 39.93 -11.49 8.09
C GLY A 4 39.17 -10.67 7.04
N HIS A 5 39.43 -10.92 5.76
CA HIS A 5 38.72 -10.23 4.66
C HIS A 5 37.29 -10.78 4.54
N GLN A 6 37.13 -12.10 4.60
CA GLN A 6 35.84 -12.78 4.49
C GLN A 6 34.92 -12.47 5.68
N SER A 7 35.46 -12.34 6.90
CA SER A 7 34.70 -11.89 8.07
C SER A 7 34.21 -10.44 7.95
N ARG A 8 35.00 -9.54 7.34
CA ARG A 8 34.60 -8.14 7.11
C ARG A 8 33.47 -8.01 6.09
N HIS A 9 33.53 -8.79 5.01
CA HIS A 9 32.46 -8.83 4.00
C HIS A 9 31.14 -9.38 4.57
N ALA A 10 31.21 -10.43 5.40
CA ALA A 10 30.03 -10.97 6.08
C ALA A 10 29.41 -9.96 7.06
N LEU A 11 30.25 -9.22 7.80
CA LEU A 11 29.78 -8.16 8.71
C LEU A 11 29.11 -7.02 7.94
N CYS A 12 29.76 -6.54 6.87
CA CYS A 12 29.28 -5.44 6.05
C CYS A 12 27.95 -5.77 5.35
N TYR A 13 27.81 -7.00 4.82
CA TYR A 13 26.57 -7.50 4.25
C TYR A 13 25.45 -7.54 5.31
N LYS A 14 25.74 -8.04 6.51
CA LYS A 14 24.75 -8.11 7.60
C LYS A 14 24.23 -6.73 8.02
N TYR A 15 25.12 -5.73 8.13
CA TYR A 15 24.71 -4.35 8.43
C TYR A 15 23.93 -3.72 7.26
N MET A 16 24.35 -3.95 6.01
CA MET A 16 23.64 -3.48 4.82
C MET A 16 22.19 -3.98 4.78
N SER A 17 22.00 -5.29 4.97
CA SER A 17 20.67 -5.93 5.02
C SER A 17 19.81 -5.39 6.15
N MET A 18 20.37 -5.17 7.35
CA MET A 18 19.64 -4.59 8.48
C MET A 18 19.15 -3.17 8.18
N ILE A 19 20.01 -2.32 7.62
CA ILE A 19 19.65 -0.94 7.27
C ILE A 19 18.56 -0.90 6.19
N LEU A 20 18.68 -1.74 5.15
CA LEU A 20 17.67 -1.84 4.09
C LEU A 20 16.31 -2.31 4.62
N THR A 21 16.31 -3.30 5.52
CA THR A 21 15.08 -3.83 6.13
C THR A 21 14.37 -2.78 6.96
N ILE A 22 15.09 -2.09 7.85
CA ILE A 22 14.53 -1.02 8.68
C ILE A 22 13.96 0.10 7.80
N THR A 23 14.71 0.51 6.78
CA THR A 23 14.29 1.56 5.86
C THR A 23 13.06 1.15 5.05
N GLY A 24 12.99 -0.11 4.59
CA GLY A 24 11.86 -0.66 3.86
C GLY A 24 10.58 -0.73 4.72
N VAL A 25 10.68 -1.19 5.97
CA VAL A 25 9.54 -1.20 6.91
C VAL A 25 9.06 0.22 7.20
N LEU A 26 9.97 1.17 7.42
CA LEU A 26 9.62 2.58 7.63
C LEU A 26 8.93 3.17 6.39
N LEU A 27 9.37 2.82 5.18
CA LEU A 27 8.74 3.25 3.92
C LEU A 27 7.35 2.65 3.73
N LEU A 28 7.13 1.39 4.10
CA LEU A 28 5.79 0.79 4.08
C LEU A 28 4.85 1.47 5.08
N ALA A 29 5.31 1.70 6.32
CA ALA A 29 4.54 2.43 7.32
C ALA A 29 4.23 3.86 6.83
N THR A 30 5.23 4.53 6.25
CA THR A 30 5.07 5.86 5.64
C THR A 30 4.08 5.83 4.48
N GLY A 31 4.13 4.81 3.62
CA GLY A 31 3.18 4.60 2.52
C GLY A 31 1.73 4.47 3.02
N VAL A 32 1.50 3.68 4.07
CA VAL A 32 0.18 3.55 4.71
C VAL A 32 -0.28 4.88 5.30
N VAL A 33 0.59 5.60 6.01
CA VAL A 33 0.27 6.94 6.54
C VAL A 33 -0.02 7.93 5.42
N LEU A 34 0.74 7.88 4.32
CA LEU A 34 0.49 8.69 3.13
C LEU A 34 -0.83 8.35 2.45
N ALA A 35 -1.34 7.12 2.57
CA ALA A 35 -2.66 6.79 2.02
C ALA A 35 -3.78 7.59 2.71
N PHE A 36 -3.63 7.95 3.99
CA PHE A 36 -4.53 8.86 4.70
C PHE A 36 -4.41 10.32 4.24
N VAL A 37 -3.30 10.66 3.58
CA VAL A 37 -3.08 11.97 2.97
C VAL A 37 -3.59 11.93 1.52
N PRO A 38 -4.30 12.96 1.03
CA PRO A 38 -4.80 13.00 -0.36
C PRO A 38 -3.70 13.07 -1.44
N LYS A 39 -2.43 12.82 -1.08
CA LYS A 39 -1.30 12.80 -2.02
C LYS A 39 -1.21 11.41 -2.64
N GLY A 40 -1.33 11.32 -3.98
CA GLY A 40 -1.20 10.06 -4.73
C GLY A 40 0.16 9.36 -4.64
N TRP A 41 1.08 9.87 -3.83
CA TRP A 41 2.43 9.33 -3.64
C TRP A 41 2.45 8.08 -2.73
N SER A 42 1.33 7.67 -2.13
CA SER A 42 1.32 6.52 -1.20
C SER A 42 1.70 5.20 -1.86
N ALA A 43 1.15 4.91 -3.04
CA ALA A 43 1.38 3.66 -3.76
C ALA A 43 2.84 3.50 -4.25
N PRO A 44 3.48 4.49 -4.91
CA PRO A 44 4.88 4.36 -5.31
C PRO A 44 5.83 4.29 -4.11
N VAL A 45 5.55 5.00 -3.01
CA VAL A 45 6.36 4.94 -1.77
C VAL A 45 6.31 3.54 -1.16
N ALA A 46 5.13 2.93 -1.09
CA ALA A 46 4.99 1.56 -0.59
C ALA A 46 5.70 0.53 -1.49
N TRP A 47 5.63 0.70 -2.81
CA TRP A 47 6.34 -0.19 -3.75
C TRP A 47 7.87 -0.09 -3.62
N ILE A 48 8.42 1.12 -3.46
CA ILE A 48 9.86 1.32 -3.18
C ILE A 48 10.26 0.66 -1.87
N GLY A 49 9.41 0.73 -0.84
CA GLY A 49 9.61 0.03 0.43
C GLY A 49 9.71 -1.49 0.25
N LEU A 50 8.81 -2.09 -0.54
CA LEU A 50 8.86 -3.52 -0.87
C LEU A 50 10.12 -3.89 -1.67
N TRP A 51 10.54 -3.04 -2.61
CA TRP A 51 11.79 -3.20 -3.36
C TRP A 51 13.02 -3.22 -2.44
N LEU A 52 13.08 -2.30 -1.47
CA LEU A 52 14.18 -2.23 -0.50
C LEU A 52 14.22 -3.45 0.42
N LEU A 53 13.06 -3.98 0.81
CA LEU A 53 12.97 -5.24 1.56
C LEU A 53 13.49 -6.43 0.76
N CYS A 54 13.24 -6.46 -0.55
CA CYS A 54 13.75 -7.51 -1.44
C CYS A 54 15.27 -7.37 -1.67
N LEU A 55 15.79 -6.15 -1.81
CA LEU A 55 17.23 -5.89 -1.92
C LEU A 55 17.99 -6.21 -0.61
N GLY A 56 17.33 -6.11 0.53
CA GLY A 56 17.88 -6.44 1.85
C GLY A 56 17.91 -7.93 2.16
N ASP A 57 17.42 -8.80 1.26
CA ASP A 57 17.23 -10.24 1.47
C ASP A 57 16.29 -10.59 2.64
N ALA A 58 15.54 -9.60 3.14
CA ALA A 58 14.60 -9.79 4.24
C ALA A 58 13.26 -10.36 3.79
N VAL A 59 12.94 -10.19 2.51
CA VAL A 59 11.72 -10.70 1.87
C VAL A 59 12.10 -11.32 0.53
N GLN A 60 11.73 -12.59 0.35
CA GLN A 60 11.89 -13.29 -0.93
C GLN A 60 10.61 -13.12 -1.76
N ALA A 61 10.46 -11.96 -2.38
CA ALA A 61 9.37 -11.72 -3.33
C ALA A 61 9.76 -12.19 -4.73
N SER A 62 8.88 -12.94 -5.40
CA SER A 62 9.08 -13.27 -6.82
C SER A 62 9.08 -12.00 -7.67
N TRP A 63 9.88 -12.01 -8.75
CA TRP A 63 9.92 -10.92 -9.74
C TRP A 63 8.53 -10.62 -10.33
N SER A 64 7.68 -11.64 -10.50
CA SER A 64 6.30 -11.46 -10.97
C SER A 64 5.46 -10.66 -9.98
N THR A 65 5.58 -10.93 -8.68
CA THR A 65 4.89 -10.21 -7.59
C THR A 65 5.34 -8.75 -7.52
N LEU A 66 6.65 -8.51 -7.62
CA LEU A 66 7.24 -7.17 -7.61
C LEU A 66 6.76 -6.31 -8.79
N LEU A 67 6.74 -6.87 -10.00
CA LEU A 67 6.26 -6.17 -11.19
C LEU A 67 4.74 -5.97 -11.18
N PHE A 68 3.98 -6.97 -10.71
CA PHE A 68 2.53 -6.86 -10.57
C PHE A 68 2.13 -5.69 -9.67
N TRP A 69 2.72 -5.62 -8.47
CA TRP A 69 2.45 -4.53 -7.54
C TRP A 69 3.00 -3.18 -8.02
N GLY A 70 4.13 -3.18 -8.74
CA GLY A 70 4.68 -1.97 -9.36
C GLY A 70 3.77 -1.39 -10.43
N MET A 71 3.23 -2.24 -11.31
CA MET A 71 2.25 -1.84 -12.31
C MET A 71 0.95 -1.36 -11.67
N ALA A 72 0.46 -2.04 -10.64
CA ALA A 72 -0.72 -1.61 -9.88
C ALA A 72 -0.51 -0.24 -9.23
N ALA A 73 0.66 0.00 -8.62
CA ALA A 73 1.01 1.28 -8.03
C ALA A 73 1.11 2.40 -9.09
N LEU A 74 1.68 2.10 -10.25
CA LEU A 74 1.81 3.05 -11.37
C LEU A 74 0.44 3.42 -11.96
N ILE A 75 -0.46 2.45 -12.15
CA ILE A 75 -1.83 2.70 -12.62
C ILE A 75 -2.59 3.56 -11.60
N ALA A 76 -2.52 3.18 -10.32
CA ALA A 76 -3.20 3.92 -9.25
C ALA A 76 -2.69 5.37 -9.14
N TRP A 77 -1.37 5.57 -9.27
CA TRP A 77 -0.75 6.89 -9.33
C TRP A 77 -1.20 7.67 -10.56
N GLY A 78 -1.21 7.05 -11.75
CA GLY A 78 -1.70 7.66 -12.98
C GLY A 78 -3.13 8.19 -12.83
N ILE A 79 -4.04 7.39 -12.28
CA ILE A 79 -5.44 7.80 -12.05
C ILE A 79 -5.51 9.03 -11.13
N THR A 80 -4.67 9.12 -10.09
CA THR A 80 -4.65 10.32 -9.23
C THR A 80 -4.15 11.58 -9.93
N ILE A 81 -3.27 11.46 -10.91
CA ILE A 81 -2.78 12.58 -11.72
C ILE A 81 -3.88 13.09 -12.67
N LEU A 82 -4.65 12.17 -13.26
CA LEU A 82 -5.75 12.52 -14.17
C LEU A 82 -6.95 13.16 -13.44
N LEU A 83 -7.01 13.05 -12.11
CA LEU A 83 -8.16 13.53 -11.34
C LEU A 83 -8.14 15.06 -11.17
N PRO A 84 -9.28 15.75 -11.32
CA PRO A 84 -9.35 17.19 -11.07
C PRO A 84 -8.85 17.54 -9.67
N LYS A 85 -8.02 18.59 -9.56
CA LYS A 85 -7.35 19.00 -8.31
C LYS A 85 -8.31 19.22 -7.13
N ALA A 86 -9.54 19.65 -7.41
CA ALA A 86 -10.61 19.81 -6.41
C ALA A 86 -10.99 18.48 -5.73
N VAL A 87 -10.97 17.38 -6.50
CA VAL A 87 -11.27 16.03 -6.03
C VAL A 87 -10.01 15.37 -5.46
N ALA A 88 -8.87 15.59 -6.10
CA ALA A 88 -7.58 15.04 -5.67
C ALA A 88 -7.19 15.55 -4.27
N ASN A 89 -7.28 16.86 -3.99
CA ASN A 89 -6.91 17.42 -2.67
C ASN A 89 -7.98 17.25 -1.58
N SER A 90 -9.16 16.76 -1.92
CA SER A 90 -10.21 16.57 -0.93
C SER A 90 -9.80 15.49 0.09
N LYS A 91 -9.81 15.87 1.37
CA LYS A 91 -9.63 14.96 2.51
C LYS A 91 -10.93 14.27 2.92
N MET A 92 -12.05 14.64 2.31
CA MET A 92 -13.38 14.17 2.67
C MET A 92 -13.49 12.65 2.44
N GLY A 93 -13.61 11.88 3.51
CA GLY A 93 -13.83 10.43 3.44
C GLY A 93 -12.60 9.57 3.19
N VAL A 94 -11.42 10.16 2.97
CA VAL A 94 -10.18 9.41 2.72
C VAL A 94 -9.84 8.50 3.90
N GLY A 95 -9.96 9.00 5.13
CA GLY A 95 -9.69 8.19 6.32
C GLY A 95 -10.64 7.00 6.50
N TYR A 96 -11.91 7.14 6.12
CA TYR A 96 -12.88 6.04 6.18
C TYR A 96 -12.59 4.98 5.11
N ILE A 97 -12.25 5.39 3.88
CA ILE A 97 -11.92 4.47 2.78
C ILE A 97 -10.63 3.73 3.08
N VAL A 98 -9.57 4.43 3.49
CA VAL A 98 -8.25 3.85 3.78
C VAL A 98 -8.30 2.99 5.02
N GLY A 99 -8.94 3.45 6.09
CA GLY A 99 -9.10 2.67 7.33
C GLY A 99 -9.90 1.39 7.10
N ALA A 100 -11.00 1.46 6.35
CA ALA A 100 -11.79 0.28 6.02
C ALA A 100 -11.07 -0.64 5.02
N ALA A 101 -10.30 -0.11 4.06
CA ALA A 101 -9.45 -0.89 3.18
C ALA A 101 -8.35 -1.62 3.95
N LEU A 102 -7.68 -0.93 4.90
CA LEU A 102 -6.71 -1.54 5.81
C LEU A 102 -7.33 -2.67 6.62
N ALA A 103 -8.46 -2.42 7.27
CA ALA A 103 -9.17 -3.45 8.03
C ALA A 103 -9.57 -4.63 7.13
N GLY A 104 -10.05 -4.36 5.91
CA GLY A 104 -10.38 -5.36 4.91
C GLY A 104 -9.16 -6.19 4.48
N THR A 105 -8.01 -5.55 4.28
CA THR A 105 -6.74 -6.24 3.98
C THR A 105 -6.30 -7.11 5.15
N LEU A 106 -6.40 -6.62 6.39
CA LEU A 106 -6.07 -7.39 7.60
C LEU A 106 -6.93 -8.65 7.73
N VAL A 107 -8.24 -8.53 7.50
CA VAL A 107 -9.15 -9.69 7.50
C VAL A 107 -8.85 -10.61 6.32
N GLY A 108 -8.61 -10.06 5.13
CA GLY A 108 -8.31 -10.82 3.92
C GLY A 108 -7.01 -11.61 3.98
N MET A 109 -6.01 -11.13 4.74
CA MET A 109 -4.76 -11.83 4.99
C MET A 109 -4.97 -13.20 5.67
N LEU A 110 -6.08 -13.39 6.40
CA LEU A 110 -6.37 -14.67 7.07
C LEU A 110 -6.74 -15.79 6.08
N MET A 111 -7.13 -15.47 4.85
CA MET A 111 -7.55 -16.46 3.86
C MET A 111 -6.43 -16.77 2.87
N ASN A 112 -6.04 -15.78 2.06
CA ASN A 112 -5.04 -15.92 0.99
C ASN A 112 -4.72 -14.53 0.42
N ASN A 113 -3.69 -14.41 -0.42
CA ASN A 113 -3.34 -13.18 -1.14
C ASN A 113 -4.51 -12.64 -1.98
N ALA A 114 -5.27 -13.53 -2.63
CA ALA A 114 -6.51 -13.14 -3.32
C ALA A 114 -7.58 -12.59 -2.36
N GLY A 115 -7.66 -13.17 -1.15
CA GLY A 115 -8.52 -12.70 -0.06
C GLY A 115 -8.17 -11.31 0.42
N MET A 116 -6.88 -10.95 0.43
CA MET A 116 -6.44 -9.58 0.76
C MET A 116 -6.97 -8.55 -0.23
N ILE A 117 -6.91 -8.84 -1.53
CA ILE A 117 -7.38 -7.93 -2.58
C ILE A 117 -8.90 -7.78 -2.48
N VAL A 118 -9.64 -8.90 -2.38
CA VAL A 118 -11.09 -8.86 -2.26
C VAL A 118 -11.54 -8.18 -0.97
N GLY A 119 -10.86 -8.48 0.14
CA GLY A 119 -11.11 -7.88 1.45
C GLY A 119 -10.85 -6.37 1.46
N SER A 120 -9.75 -5.92 0.88
CA SER A 120 -9.41 -4.49 0.81
C SER A 120 -10.39 -3.72 -0.07
N VAL A 121 -10.81 -4.30 -1.21
CA VAL A 121 -11.82 -3.72 -2.10
C VAL A 121 -13.17 -3.64 -1.38
N ALA A 122 -13.64 -4.75 -0.80
CA ALA A 122 -14.88 -4.77 -0.03
C ALA A 122 -14.84 -3.76 1.14
N GLY A 123 -13.71 -3.68 1.85
CA GLY A 123 -13.44 -2.70 2.90
C GLY A 123 -13.53 -1.26 2.38
N ALA A 124 -12.84 -0.95 1.27
CA ALA A 124 -12.88 0.36 0.65
C ALA A 124 -14.30 0.78 0.23
N PHE A 125 -15.09 -0.15 -0.33
CA PHE A 125 -16.50 0.06 -0.66
C PHE A 125 -17.35 0.33 0.58
N CYS A 126 -17.19 -0.46 1.63
CA CYS A 126 -17.88 -0.26 2.91
C CYS A 126 -17.51 1.08 3.57
N GLY A 127 -16.22 1.46 3.55
CA GLY A 127 -15.75 2.75 4.04
C GLY A 127 -16.30 3.93 3.24
N ALA A 128 -16.41 3.78 1.91
CA ALA A 128 -17.01 4.77 1.05
C ALA A 128 -18.52 4.91 1.28
N LEU A 129 -19.24 3.79 1.48
CA LEU A 129 -20.65 3.77 1.85
C LEU A 129 -20.91 4.43 3.21
N ALA A 130 -20.06 4.14 4.20
CA ALA A 130 -20.11 4.81 5.50
C ALA A 130 -19.89 6.32 5.35
N PHE A 131 -18.95 6.73 4.51
CA PHE A 131 -18.71 8.14 4.21
C PHE A 131 -19.90 8.82 3.50
N SER A 132 -20.57 8.15 2.56
CA SER A 132 -21.78 8.67 1.90
C SER A 132 -22.93 8.96 2.85
N ARG A 133 -22.95 8.35 4.04
CA ARG A 133 -23.92 8.63 5.12
C ARG A 133 -23.51 9.79 6.03
N THR A 134 -22.29 10.31 5.89
CA THR A 134 -21.75 11.42 6.70
C THR A 134 -22.16 12.78 6.10
N PRO A 135 -22.35 13.86 6.89
CA PRO A 135 -22.82 15.16 6.39
C PRO A 135 -21.99 15.75 5.23
N GLY A 136 -20.67 15.52 5.22
CA GLY A 136 -19.78 15.95 4.14
C GLY A 136 -19.84 15.08 2.87
N GLY A 137 -20.39 13.87 2.94
CA GLY A 137 -20.62 12.96 1.81
C GLY A 137 -21.97 13.15 1.13
N ARG A 138 -22.91 13.88 1.77
CA ARG A 138 -24.25 14.21 1.24
C ARG A 138 -24.20 15.03 -0.06
N THR A 139 -23.10 15.74 -0.29
CA THR A 139 -22.82 16.51 -1.52
C THR A 139 -22.46 15.61 -2.70
N MET A 140 -21.88 14.43 -2.45
CA MET A 140 -21.67 13.38 -3.43
C MET A 140 -22.88 12.44 -3.42
N LYS A 141 -23.96 12.80 -4.13
CA LYS A 141 -25.19 12.00 -4.25
C LYS A 141 -24.82 10.53 -4.53
N PHE A 142 -25.05 9.65 -3.57
CA PHE A 142 -24.89 8.21 -3.76
C PHE A 142 -26.18 7.65 -4.37
N PRO A 143 -26.16 6.78 -5.41
CA PRO A 143 -25.06 6.43 -6.30
C PRO A 143 -24.96 7.39 -7.50
N SER A 144 -23.78 7.98 -7.75
CA SER A 144 -23.54 8.83 -8.92
C SER A 144 -22.17 8.58 -9.54
N ARG A 145 -22.01 8.89 -10.83
CA ARG A 145 -20.73 8.76 -11.57
C ARG A 145 -19.55 9.44 -10.85
N PRO A 146 -19.69 10.63 -10.24
CA PRO A 146 -18.62 11.26 -9.46
C PRO A 146 -18.19 10.43 -8.25
N PHE A 147 -19.12 9.75 -7.57
CA PHE A 147 -18.80 8.90 -6.42
C PHE A 147 -17.96 7.68 -6.84
N PHE A 148 -18.33 6.99 -7.92
CA PHE A 148 -17.54 5.86 -8.42
C PHE A 148 -16.16 6.30 -8.92
N ASN A 149 -16.07 7.46 -9.59
CA ASN A 149 -14.78 8.01 -10.00
C ASN A 149 -13.92 8.40 -8.78
N TYR A 150 -14.53 8.94 -7.74
CA TYR A 150 -13.86 9.24 -6.46
C TYR A 150 -13.34 7.99 -5.77
N LEU A 151 -14.19 6.96 -5.66
CA LEU A 151 -13.85 5.68 -5.07
C LEU A 151 -12.78 4.96 -5.86
N CYS A 152 -12.84 4.98 -7.18
CA CYS A 152 -11.79 4.39 -8.01
C CYS A 152 -10.47 5.15 -7.83
N ALA A 153 -10.50 6.49 -7.87
CA ALA A 153 -9.26 7.26 -7.79
C ALA A 153 -8.57 7.21 -6.41
N LYS A 154 -9.32 7.20 -5.31
CA LYS A 154 -8.75 7.17 -3.95
C LYS A 154 -8.76 5.79 -3.32
N GLY A 155 -9.80 5.02 -3.56
CA GLY A 155 -9.93 3.65 -3.09
C GLY A 155 -8.94 2.72 -3.78
N LEU A 156 -8.67 2.86 -5.08
CA LEU A 156 -7.68 2.00 -5.75
C LEU A 156 -6.27 2.23 -5.19
N VAL A 157 -5.88 3.49 -5.01
CA VAL A 157 -4.59 3.83 -4.38
C VAL A 157 -4.51 3.30 -2.96
N ALA A 158 -5.57 3.44 -2.17
CA ALA A 158 -5.65 2.89 -0.81
C ALA A 158 -5.50 1.36 -0.83
N VAL A 159 -6.33 0.66 -1.62
CA VAL A 159 -6.30 -0.80 -1.79
C VAL A 159 -4.89 -1.26 -2.15
N VAL A 160 -4.30 -0.73 -3.22
CA VAL A 160 -2.96 -1.11 -3.67
C VAL A 160 -1.92 -0.88 -2.58
N THR A 161 -1.92 0.29 -1.93
CA THR A 161 -0.97 0.61 -0.85
C THR A 161 -1.10 -0.38 0.31
N THR A 162 -2.34 -0.67 0.75
CA THR A 162 -2.59 -1.57 1.88
C THR A 162 -2.26 -3.02 1.54
N CYS A 163 -2.54 -3.48 0.33
CA CYS A 163 -2.18 -4.82 -0.11
C CYS A 163 -0.66 -4.98 -0.25
N ILE A 164 0.07 -3.99 -0.77
CA ILE A 164 1.55 -4.02 -0.80
C ILE A 164 2.11 -4.14 0.62
N ALA A 165 1.59 -3.37 1.57
CA ALA A 165 2.00 -3.44 2.97
C ALA A 165 1.66 -4.81 3.60
N GLY A 166 0.48 -5.36 3.30
CA GLY A 166 0.09 -6.68 3.77
C GLY A 166 0.95 -7.80 3.17
N GLU A 167 1.28 -7.74 1.89
CA GLU A 167 2.12 -8.74 1.22
C GLU A 167 3.53 -8.72 1.79
N ALA A 168 4.09 -7.53 2.02
CA ALA A 168 5.37 -7.40 2.71
C ALA A 168 5.33 -8.00 4.12
N PHE A 169 4.22 -7.81 4.86
CA PHE A 169 4.06 -8.37 6.19
C PHE A 169 3.95 -9.90 6.16
N VAL A 170 3.16 -10.45 5.25
CA VAL A 170 3.01 -11.90 5.06
C VAL A 170 4.36 -12.53 4.69
N LEU A 171 5.09 -11.93 3.73
CA LEU A 171 6.39 -12.43 3.31
C LEU A 171 7.43 -12.33 4.44
N LEU A 172 7.39 -11.28 5.25
CA LEU A 172 8.27 -11.15 6.41
C LEU A 172 7.94 -12.18 7.49
N HIS A 173 6.66 -12.49 7.72
CA HIS A 173 6.24 -13.56 8.63
C HIS A 173 6.66 -14.96 8.15
N TYR A 174 6.75 -15.21 6.83
CA TYR A 174 7.25 -16.50 6.33
C TYR A 174 8.75 -16.72 6.57
N VAL A 175 9.52 -15.66 6.84
CA VAL A 175 10.98 -15.73 7.03
C VAL A 175 11.38 -15.99 8.49
N TYR A 176 10.53 -15.66 9.47
CA TYR A 176 10.79 -15.79 10.91
C TYR A 176 9.89 -16.84 11.55
#